data_AF-A0A7S1DT59-F1
#
_entry.id   AF-A0A7S1DT59-F1
#
_cell.length_a   1.000
_cell.length_b   1.000
_cell.length_c   1.000
_cell.angle_alpha   90.00
_cell.angle_beta   90.00
_cell.angle_gamma   90.00
#
_symmetry.space_group_name_H-M   'P 1'
#
loop_
_entity.id
_entity.type
_entity.pdbx_description
1 polymer ?
#
loop_
_entity_poly.entity_id
_entity_poly.type
_entity_poly.pdbx_seq_one_letter_code
_entity_poly.pdbx_strand_id
1 'polypeptide(L)'
;LALNPPTPAAHRAYAVLTLAPEVTHAAAVERLRRGLAERFPDVRFEPKRFSMGSSDSGTAVFRLTSRDGQSHRAAAEKLLAALQAEPGIGDVSSDAERHILQVDVQVDQVKAQAAGVSSADIAKSLELMLAGSPVT
;
A
#
# COMPACT_ATOMS: atom_id res chain seq x y z
N LEU A 1 2.08 24.50 1.04
CA LEU A 1 1.43 24.23 -0.25
C LEU A 1 0.42 23.10 -0.05
N ALA A 2 -0.80 23.25 -0.55
CA ALA A 2 -1.96 22.42 -0.19
C ALA A 2 -2.06 21.05 -0.91
N LEU A 3 -1.01 20.63 -1.63
CA LEU A 3 -0.94 19.30 -2.24
C LEU A 3 -0.08 18.40 -1.34
N ASN A 4 -0.69 17.36 -0.78
CA ASN A 4 -0.01 16.33 0.00
C ASN A 4 -0.09 14.99 -0.73
N PRO A 5 0.68 14.79 -1.83
CA PRO A 5 0.69 13.52 -2.54
C PRO A 5 1.23 12.41 -1.64
N PRO A 6 0.75 11.16 -1.80
CA PRO A 6 1.29 10.03 -1.06
C PRO A 6 2.76 9.78 -1.45
N THR A 7 3.52 9.16 -0.56
CA THR A 7 4.90 8.72 -0.85
C THR A 7 4.91 7.86 -2.13
N PRO A 8 5.71 8.21 -3.15
CA PRO A 8 5.78 7.47 -4.39
C PRO A 8 6.16 6.00 -4.17
N ALA A 9 5.46 5.10 -4.87
CA ALA A 9 5.78 3.69 -4.93
C ALA A 9 5.31 3.13 -6.28
N ALA A 10 5.90 2.03 -6.75
CA ALA A 10 5.54 1.42 -8.03
C ALA A 10 4.05 1.03 -8.14
N HIS A 11 3.39 0.84 -7.00
CA HIS A 11 1.98 0.47 -6.90
C HIS A 11 1.04 1.65 -6.57
N ARG A 12 1.51 2.91 -6.65
CA ARG A 12 0.72 4.10 -6.29
C ARG A 12 0.66 5.10 -7.45
N ALA A 13 -0.52 5.68 -7.64
CA ALA A 13 -0.76 6.77 -8.58
C ALA A 13 -1.51 7.92 -7.89
N TYR A 14 -1.25 9.14 -8.33
CA TYR A 14 -1.92 10.35 -7.84
C TYR A 14 -2.32 11.23 -9.02
N ALA A 15 -3.55 11.75 -9.00
CA ALA A 15 -4.08 12.62 -10.04
C ALA A 15 -4.94 13.73 -9.43
N VAL A 16 -4.89 14.91 -10.04
CA VAL A 16 -5.75 16.04 -9.72
C VAL A 16 -6.68 16.27 -10.91
N LEU A 17 -7.97 16.36 -10.64
CA LEU A 17 -9.00 16.51 -11.66
C LEU A 17 -9.66 17.88 -11.53
N THR A 18 -9.71 18.62 -12.64
CA THR A 18 -10.53 19.82 -12.75
C THR A 18 -11.92 19.41 -13.23
N LEU A 19 -12.96 19.80 -12.49
CA LEU A 19 -14.34 19.46 -12.82
C LEU A 19 -14.93 20.51 -13.78
N ALA A 20 -15.84 20.05 -14.65
CA ALA A 20 -16.66 20.96 -15.44
C ALA A 20 -17.58 21.80 -14.51
N PRO A 21 -17.92 23.05 -14.86
CA PRO A 21 -18.64 23.98 -13.98
C PRO A 21 -19.97 23.44 -13.42
N GLU A 22 -20.67 22.61 -14.19
CA GLU A 22 -21.95 22.01 -13.87
C GLU A 22 -21.86 20.76 -12.97
N VAL A 23 -20.66 20.23 -12.78
CA VAL A 23 -20.45 18.99 -12.01
C VAL A 23 -20.09 19.31 -10.56
N THR A 24 -20.95 18.88 -9.63
CA THR A 24 -20.65 19.00 -8.21
C THR A 24 -19.56 17.99 -7.80
N HIS A 25 -18.78 18.35 -6.78
CA HIS A 25 -17.74 17.46 -6.24
C HIS A 25 -18.33 16.14 -5.73
N ALA A 26 -19.48 16.19 -5.05
CA ALA A 26 -20.15 15.00 -4.54
C ALA A 26 -20.56 14.04 -5.67
N ALA A 27 -21.15 14.57 -6.75
CA ALA A 27 -21.52 13.77 -7.92
C ALA A 27 -20.29 13.18 -8.63
N ALA A 28 -19.19 13.96 -8.74
CA ALA A 28 -17.95 13.48 -9.33
C ALA A 28 -17.31 12.35 -8.50
N VAL A 29 -17.21 12.52 -7.18
CA VAL A 29 -16.67 11.52 -6.25
C VAL A 29 -17.46 10.22 -6.32
N GLU A 30 -18.79 10.29 -6.26
CA GLU A 30 -19.64 9.10 -6.32
C GLU A 30 -19.55 8.37 -7.68
N ARG A 31 -19.49 9.13 -8.78
CA ARG A 31 -19.31 8.55 -10.12
C ARG A 31 -17.96 7.86 -10.27
N LEU A 32 -16.89 8.49 -9.78
CA LEU A 32 -15.54 7.91 -9.82
C LEU A 32 -15.44 6.68 -8.93
N ARG A 33 -15.95 6.76 -7.69
CA ARG A 33 -15.94 5.63 -6.74
C ARG A 33 -16.60 4.40 -7.34
N ARG A 34 -17.79 4.55 -7.92
CA ARG A 34 -18.53 3.45 -8.56
C ARG A 34 -17.86 2.96 -9.83
N GLY A 35 -17.64 3.84 -10.80
CA GLY A 35 -17.17 3.46 -12.13
C GLY A 35 -15.73 2.91 -12.14
N LEU A 36 -14.86 3.39 -11.25
CA LEU A 36 -13.50 2.86 -11.15
C LEU A 36 -13.47 1.52 -10.42
N ALA A 37 -14.24 1.35 -9.34
CA ALA A 37 -14.33 0.08 -8.63
C ALA A 37 -14.92 -1.04 -9.52
N GLU A 38 -15.94 -0.73 -10.33
CA GLU A 38 -16.53 -1.68 -11.28
C GLU A 38 -15.54 -2.10 -12.37
N ARG A 39 -14.72 -1.16 -12.86
CA ARG A 39 -13.79 -1.41 -13.98
C ARG A 39 -12.46 -2.01 -13.56
N PHE A 40 -11.98 -1.69 -12.35
CA PHE A 40 -10.68 -2.08 -11.84
C PHE A 40 -10.84 -2.63 -10.40
N PRO A 41 -11.38 -3.85 -10.24
CA PRO A 41 -11.69 -4.41 -8.92
C PRO A 41 -10.46 -4.60 -8.03
N ASP A 42 -9.29 -4.78 -8.64
CA ASP A 42 -8.02 -4.97 -7.92
C ASP A 42 -7.33 -3.65 -7.50
N VAL A 43 -7.93 -2.50 -7.83
CA VAL A 43 -7.37 -1.18 -7.54
C VAL A 43 -8.22 -0.47 -6.50
N ARG A 44 -7.57 -0.01 -5.43
CA ARG A 44 -8.19 0.87 -4.44
C ARG A 44 -8.15 2.32 -4.93
N PHE A 45 -9.31 2.94 -5.00
CA PHE A 45 -9.45 4.36 -5.34
C PHE A 45 -9.93 5.16 -4.15
N GLU A 46 -9.38 6.36 -3.97
CA GLU A 46 -9.80 7.31 -2.94
C GLU A 46 -10.13 8.68 -3.56
N PRO A 47 -11.21 8.79 -4.37
CA PRO A 47 -11.63 10.09 -4.89
C PRO A 47 -12.12 10.94 -3.73
N LYS A 48 -11.49 12.09 -3.51
CA LYS A 48 -11.90 13.03 -2.45
C LYS A 48 -11.83 14.47 -2.93
N ARG A 49 -12.60 15.33 -2.27
CA ARG A 49 -12.52 16.77 -2.49
C ARG A 49 -11.16 17.27 -2.02
N PHE A 50 -10.60 18.22 -2.76
CA PHE A 50 -9.43 18.94 -2.32
C PHE A 50 -9.80 19.95 -1.21
N SER A 51 -9.24 19.77 0.00
CA SER A 51 -9.38 20.73 1.09
C SER A 51 -8.30 21.80 1.01
N MET A 52 -8.70 23.07 1.10
CA MET A 52 -7.80 24.23 1.14
C MET A 52 -7.41 24.60 2.59
N GLY A 53 -7.82 23.81 3.59
CA GLY A 53 -7.47 23.99 5.01
C GLY A 53 -6.22 23.20 5.42
N SER A 54 -5.72 23.43 6.64
CA SER A 54 -4.57 22.68 7.20
C SER A 54 -4.87 21.18 7.44
N SER A 55 -6.13 20.76 7.39
CA SER A 55 -6.57 19.36 7.48
C SER A 55 -7.89 19.13 6.72
N ASP A 56 -8.15 17.88 6.31
CA ASP A 56 -9.47 17.44 5.84
C ASP A 56 -10.43 17.39 7.04
N SER A 57 -11.40 18.31 7.10
CA SER A 57 -12.37 18.35 8.20
C SER A 57 -13.22 17.08 8.24
N GLY A 58 -13.44 16.53 9.44
CA GLY A 58 -14.20 15.28 9.62
C GLY A 58 -13.36 14.00 9.50
N THR A 59 -12.02 14.11 9.42
CA THR A 59 -11.13 12.95 9.40
C THR A 59 -10.70 12.57 10.81
N ALA A 60 -10.85 11.30 11.18
CA ALA A 60 -10.25 10.71 12.38
C ALA A 60 -9.15 9.73 11.96
N VAL A 61 -7.98 9.83 12.58
CA VAL A 61 -6.84 8.93 12.33
C VAL A 61 -6.51 8.14 13.58
N PHE A 62 -6.55 6.82 13.47
CA PHE A 62 -6.20 5.91 14.55
C PHE A 62 -4.85 5.26 14.25
N ARG A 63 -3.89 5.36 15.18
CA ARG A 63 -2.60 4.70 15.09
C ARG A 63 -2.54 3.54 16.09
N LEU A 64 -2.33 2.34 15.57
CA LEU A 64 -2.16 1.13 16.37
C LEU A 64 -0.69 0.74 16.36
N THR A 65 -0.14 0.45 17.54
CA THR A 65 1.25 0.00 17.73
C THR A 65 1.26 -1.26 18.58
N SER A 66 2.20 -2.18 18.33
CA SER A 66 2.38 -3.39 19.13
C SER A 66 3.87 -3.65 19.41
N ARG A 67 4.18 -4.28 20.54
CA ARG A 67 5.56 -4.62 20.93
C ARG A 67 6.12 -5.84 20.18
N ASP A 68 5.24 -6.76 19.82
CA ASP A 68 5.56 -7.99 19.08
C ASP A 68 5.68 -7.79 17.57
N GLY A 69 5.41 -6.58 17.08
CA GLY A 69 5.41 -6.25 15.65
C GLY A 69 4.31 -6.91 14.81
N GLN A 70 3.36 -7.66 15.39
CA GLN A 70 2.36 -8.41 14.63
C GLN A 70 0.91 -8.17 15.11
N SER A 71 0.68 -8.02 16.42
CA SER A 71 -0.67 -7.94 16.98
C SER A 71 -1.47 -6.71 16.54
N HIS A 72 -0.80 -5.63 16.14
CA HIS A 72 -1.47 -4.41 15.66
C HIS A 72 -2.28 -4.66 14.38
N ARG A 73 -1.91 -5.65 13.56
CA ARG A 73 -2.61 -5.94 12.29
C ARG A 73 -4.01 -6.51 12.54
N ALA A 74 -4.11 -7.52 13.39
CA ALA A 74 -5.40 -8.09 13.79
C ALA A 74 -6.28 -7.08 14.56
N ALA A 75 -5.66 -6.19 15.35
CA ALA A 75 -6.39 -5.10 16.00
C ALA A 75 -6.91 -4.07 14.98
N ALA A 76 -6.12 -3.74 13.95
CA ALA A 76 -6.52 -2.84 12.88
C ALA A 76 -7.70 -3.40 12.08
N GLU A 77 -7.66 -4.69 11.74
CA GLU A 77 -8.77 -5.37 11.04
C GLU A 77 -10.09 -5.29 11.84
N LYS A 78 -10.03 -5.52 13.16
CA LYS A 78 -11.20 -5.38 14.05
C LYS A 78 -11.71 -3.94 14.11
N LEU A 79 -10.80 -2.96 14.20
CA LEU A 79 -11.17 -1.55 14.24
C LEU A 79 -11.80 -1.10 12.91
N LEU A 80 -11.22 -1.50 11.77
CA LEU A 80 -11.76 -1.21 10.44
C LEU A 80 -13.19 -1.76 10.31
N ALA A 81 -13.41 -3.03 10.70
CA ALA A 81 -14.72 -3.65 10.63
C ALA A 81 -15.74 -2.93 11.54
N ALA A 82 -15.33 -2.51 12.74
CA ALA A 82 -16.19 -1.75 13.65
C ALA A 82 -16.56 -0.37 13.09
N LEU A 83 -15.58 0.35 12.52
CA LEU A 83 -15.81 1.66 11.92
C LEU A 83 -16.69 1.58 10.67
N GLN A 84 -16.53 0.53 9.85
CA GLN A 84 -17.37 0.30 8.68
C GLN A 84 -18.83 -0.02 9.03
N ALA A 85 -19.08 -0.55 10.23
CA ALA A 85 -20.43 -0.86 10.69
C ALA A 85 -21.16 0.37 11.28
N GLU A 86 -20.44 1.46 11.58
CA GLU A 86 -21.02 2.63 12.25
C GLU A 86 -21.72 3.56 11.23
N PRO A 87 -23.03 3.84 11.41
CA PRO A 87 -23.74 4.76 10.54
C PRO A 87 -23.14 6.17 10.58
N GLY A 88 -22.89 6.74 9.40
CA GLY A 88 -22.31 8.09 9.26
C GLY A 88 -20.79 8.10 9.09
N ILE A 89 -20.11 6.96 9.25
CA ILE A 89 -18.72 6.80 8.81
C ILE A 89 -18.72 6.37 7.34
N GLY A 90 -18.25 7.24 6.46
CA GLY A 90 -18.22 6.98 5.01
C GLY A 90 -16.96 6.24 4.57
N ASP A 91 -15.81 6.90 4.68
CA ASP A 91 -14.53 6.39 4.17
C ASP A 91 -13.68 5.79 5.29
N VAL A 92 -13.63 4.46 5.33
CA VAL A 92 -12.79 3.70 6.26
C VAL A 92 -11.67 3.03 5.48
N SER A 93 -10.45 3.32 5.88
CA SER A 93 -9.26 3.02 5.08
C SER A 93 -8.07 2.73 5.99
N SER A 94 -7.14 1.89 5.52
CA SER A 94 -5.88 1.59 6.19
C SER A 94 -4.71 1.85 5.26
N ASP A 95 -3.61 2.33 5.82
CA ASP A 95 -2.32 2.49 5.15
C ASP A 95 -1.50 1.19 5.10
N ALA A 96 -2.02 0.09 5.66
CA ALA A 96 -1.37 -1.21 5.64
C ALA A 96 -1.12 -1.66 4.18
N GLU A 97 0.16 -1.74 3.82
CA GLU A 97 0.56 -2.24 2.51
C GLU A 97 0.37 -3.78 2.41
N ARG A 98 0.35 -4.26 1.18
CA ARG A 98 0.37 -5.69 0.89
C ARG A 98 1.70 -6.28 1.38
N HIS A 99 1.68 -7.51 1.87
CA HIS A 99 2.91 -8.20 2.19
C HIS A 99 3.78 -8.32 0.93
N ILE A 100 5.04 -7.90 1.06
CA ILE A 100 6.06 -8.16 0.06
C ILE A 100 6.48 -9.61 0.27
N LEU A 101 6.33 -10.43 -0.76
CA LEU A 101 6.81 -11.80 -0.74
C LEU A 101 8.34 -11.74 -0.71
N GLN A 102 8.92 -12.34 0.32
CA GLN A 102 10.36 -12.47 0.47
C GLN A 102 10.73 -13.95 0.38
N VAL A 103 11.74 -14.25 -0.43
CA VAL A 103 12.37 -15.58 -0.44
C VAL A 103 13.52 -15.55 0.55
N ASP A 104 13.46 -16.41 1.56
CA ASP A 104 14.53 -16.60 2.54
C ASP A 104 15.32 -17.87 2.21
N VAL A 105 16.60 -17.71 1.86
CA VAL A 105 17.48 -18.80 1.45
C VAL A 105 18.35 -19.21 2.63
N GLN A 106 17.99 -20.34 3.25
CA GLN A 106 18.73 -20.91 4.37
C GLN A 106 19.75 -21.93 3.86
N VAL A 107 21.05 -21.64 4.05
CA VAL A 107 22.17 -22.48 3.57
C VAL A 107 22.71 -23.36 4.71
N ASP A 108 22.73 -24.67 4.48
CA ASP A 108 23.49 -25.61 5.31
C ASP A 108 24.99 -25.48 4.98
N GLN A 109 25.69 -24.71 5.80
CA GLN A 109 27.10 -24.35 5.57
C GLN A 109 28.03 -25.56 5.58
N VAL A 110 27.72 -26.58 6.39
CA VAL A 110 28.55 -27.78 6.50
C VAL A 110 28.47 -28.59 5.20
N LYS A 111 27.26 -28.76 4.65
CA LYS A 111 27.09 -29.43 3.36
C LYS A 111 27.66 -28.64 2.20
N ALA A 112 27.47 -27.31 2.19
CA ALA A 112 28.04 -26.44 1.15
C ALA A 112 29.57 -26.57 1.13
N GLN A 113 30.22 -26.49 2.29
CA GLN A 113 31.66 -26.64 2.41
C GLN A 113 32.15 -28.03 2.00
N ALA A 114 31.46 -29.09 2.41
CA ALA A 114 31.78 -30.46 2.01
C ALA A 114 31.66 -30.69 0.49
N ALA A 115 30.76 -29.94 -0.17
CA ALA A 115 30.58 -29.94 -1.62
C ALA A 115 31.53 -28.98 -2.36
N GLY A 116 32.43 -28.28 -1.64
CA GLY A 116 33.36 -27.31 -2.24
C GLY A 116 32.69 -26.00 -2.70
N VAL A 117 31.48 -25.70 -2.22
CA VAL A 117 30.70 -24.51 -2.58
C VAL A 117 30.82 -23.47 -1.46
N SER A 118 31.28 -22.26 -1.80
CA SER A 118 31.36 -21.17 -0.83
C SER A 118 30.07 -20.35 -0.78
N SER A 119 29.85 -19.62 0.32
CA SER A 119 28.76 -18.64 0.43
C SER A 119 28.81 -17.56 -0.65
N ALA A 120 30.02 -17.21 -1.12
CA ALA A 120 30.20 -16.25 -2.20
C ALA A 120 29.70 -16.79 -3.54
N ASP A 121 29.93 -18.07 -3.83
CA ASP A 121 29.42 -18.73 -5.04
C ASP A 121 27.89 -18.77 -5.03
N ILE A 122 27.30 -19.09 -3.88
CA ILE A 122 25.85 -19.11 -3.69
C ILE A 122 25.25 -17.71 -3.89
N ALA A 123 25.82 -16.69 -3.23
CA ALA A 123 25.35 -15.31 -3.36
C ALA A 123 25.44 -14.81 -4.81
N LYS A 124 26.56 -15.06 -5.49
CA LYS A 124 26.76 -14.66 -6.89
C LYS A 124 25.78 -15.37 -7.83
N SER A 125 25.50 -16.65 -7.59
CA SER A 125 24.50 -17.38 -8.38
C SER A 125 23.10 -16.82 -8.17
N LEU A 126 22.72 -16.49 -6.94
CA LEU A 126 21.41 -15.90 -6.63
C LEU A 126 21.26 -14.52 -7.28
N GLU A 127 22.30 -13.68 -7.23
CA GLU A 127 22.30 -12.36 -7.87
C GLU A 127 22.13 -12.48 -9.39
N LEU A 128 22.89 -13.37 -10.03
CA LEU A 128 22.76 -13.66 -11.46
C LEU A 128 21.34 -14.13 -11.84
N MET A 129 20.71 -14.97 -11.02
CA MET A 129 19.38 -15.49 -11.29
C MET A 129 18.26 -14.46 -11.07
N LEU A 130 18.39 -13.61 -10.05
CA LEU A 130 17.32 -12.69 -9.63
C LEU A 130 17.40 -11.32 -10.29
N ALA A 131 18.60 -10.75 -10.37
CA ALA A 131 18.82 -9.40 -10.89
C ALA A 131 19.40 -9.42 -12.32
N GLY A 132 20.05 -10.53 -12.71
CA GLY A 132 20.93 -10.56 -13.87
C GLY A 132 22.24 -9.81 -13.59
N SER A 133 23.26 -10.08 -14.40
CA SER A 133 24.52 -9.32 -14.34
C SER A 133 24.71 -8.57 -15.66
N PRO A 134 24.96 -7.25 -15.64
CA PRO A 134 25.26 -6.51 -16.85
C PRO A 134 26.60 -7.01 -17.41
N VAL A 135 26.61 -7.38 -18.69
CA VAL A 135 27.84 -7.68 -19.43
C VAL A 135 28.38 -6.36 -19.98
N THR A 136 29.51 -5.89 -19.45
CA THR A 136 30.25 -4.72 -19.94
C THR A 136 31.50 -5.14 -20.70
#